data_AF-A0A7C1ACQ1-F1
#
_entry.id   AF-A0A7C1ACQ1-F1
#
_cell.length_a   1.000
_cell.length_b   1.000
_cell.length_c   1.000
_cell.angle_alpha   90.00
_cell.angle_beta   90.00
_cell.angle_gamma   90.00
#
_symmetry.space_group_name_H-M   'P 1'
#
loop_
_entity.id
_entity.type
_entity.pdbx_description
1 polymer ?
#
loop_
_entity_poly.entity_id
_entity_poly.type
_entity_poly.pdbx_seq_one_letter_code
_entity_poly.pdbx_strand_id
1 'polypeptide(L)'
;MRLFLQSVVEYYTIDINRVPKLPNSESKMEEKRNLPQKNDLLWWVTIVVFVVIISSFHYTTSTMKWQYHLVFMQAYFIPILIAALQFGIRGGLGTSIAVSIIYFPHIMLQWGGLVETNLMRFLQIGLFNLIGFLIGWKAQAEKDEKEKYRQTAQELRISIEKLKDQSAKLSELEQQLRFADRLSVVGELSASLAHEVRNPLGAIRGATEILQDELSENGKPNEFLQILIQETDRLNKVLENYLSFARVKTQHVANFDLNE
;
A
#
# COMPACT_ATOMS: atom_id res chain seq x y z
N MET A 1 20.06 -35.01 16.74
CA MET A 1 20.51 -33.66 16.31
C MET A 1 20.10 -33.32 14.87
N ARG A 2 20.25 -34.23 13.89
CA ARG A 2 19.77 -34.04 12.50
C ARG A 2 18.26 -33.70 12.38
N LEU A 3 17.42 -34.35 13.19
CA LEU A 3 15.97 -34.10 13.24
C LEU A 3 15.59 -32.73 13.84
N PHE A 4 16.42 -32.18 14.73
CA PHE A 4 16.20 -30.85 15.31
C PHE A 4 16.58 -29.75 14.31
N LEU A 5 17.62 -29.98 13.51
CA LEU A 5 18.03 -29.07 12.43
C LEU A 5 17.03 -29.07 11.27
N GLN A 6 16.40 -30.21 10.97
CA GLN A 6 15.38 -30.31 9.92
C GLN A 6 14.10 -29.55 10.30
N SER A 7 13.69 -29.64 11.58
CA SER A 7 12.55 -28.88 12.13
C SER A 7 12.77 -27.35 12.12
N VAL A 8 14.00 -26.87 12.35
CA VAL A 8 14.29 -25.43 12.35
C VAL A 8 14.34 -24.87 10.94
N VAL A 9 14.83 -25.62 9.95
CA VAL A 9 14.82 -25.18 8.54
C VAL A 9 13.38 -25.14 7.99
N GLU A 10 12.56 -26.12 8.36
CA GLU A 10 11.16 -26.20 7.90
C GLU A 10 10.27 -25.12 8.55
N TYR A 11 10.60 -24.65 9.75
CA TYR A 11 9.87 -23.56 10.43
C TYR A 11 10.14 -22.15 9.83
N TYR A 12 11.28 -21.96 9.15
CA TYR A 12 11.66 -20.68 8.54
C TYR A 12 11.46 -20.61 7.02
N THR A 13 10.99 -21.69 6.38
CA THR A 13 10.68 -21.67 4.94
C THR A 13 9.25 -21.20 4.72
N ILE A 14 9.02 -19.89 4.82
CA ILE A 14 7.73 -19.28 4.49
C ILE A 14 7.55 -19.30 2.98
N ASP A 15 6.52 -20.02 2.51
CA ASP A 15 6.12 -20.13 1.11
C ASP A 15 5.71 -18.76 0.54
N ILE A 16 6.68 -18.08 -0.06
CA ILE A 16 6.55 -16.78 -0.75
C ILE A 16 5.55 -16.80 -1.94
N ASN A 17 5.05 -17.97 -2.37
CA ASN A 17 4.05 -18.07 -3.43
C ASN A 17 2.60 -18.03 -2.92
N ARG A 18 2.38 -17.90 -1.60
CA ARG A 18 1.04 -17.82 -0.99
C ARG A 18 0.52 -16.40 -0.76
N VAL A 19 1.12 -15.38 -1.38
CA VAL A 19 0.48 -14.06 -1.45
C VAL A 19 -0.62 -14.12 -2.51
N PRO A 20 -1.91 -13.96 -2.14
CA PRO A 20 -2.97 -13.90 -3.15
C PRO A 20 -2.67 -12.75 -4.09
N LYS A 21 -2.46 -13.04 -5.38
CA LYS A 21 -2.39 -12.02 -6.42
C LYS A 21 -3.66 -11.19 -6.31
N LEU A 22 -3.51 -9.93 -5.88
CA LEU A 22 -4.62 -8.99 -5.86
C LEU A 22 -5.23 -8.98 -7.27
N PRO A 23 -6.54 -9.19 -7.41
CA PRO A 23 -7.18 -9.18 -8.71
C PRO A 23 -6.85 -7.86 -9.39
N ASN A 24 -6.44 -7.91 -10.66
CA ASN A 24 -6.02 -6.76 -11.46
C ASN A 24 -7.10 -5.66 -11.35
N SER A 25 -6.88 -4.72 -10.43
CA SER A 25 -7.88 -3.76 -10.01
C SER A 25 -8.11 -2.74 -11.11
N GLU A 26 -7.09 -2.49 -11.93
CA GLU A 26 -7.14 -1.57 -13.07
C GLU A 26 -8.18 -2.01 -14.12
N SER A 27 -8.23 -3.29 -14.52
CA SER A 27 -9.16 -3.73 -15.57
C SER A 27 -10.63 -3.74 -15.12
N LYS A 28 -10.90 -4.13 -13.86
CA LYS A 28 -12.25 -4.07 -13.28
C LYS A 28 -12.70 -2.64 -12.94
N MET A 29 -11.76 -1.73 -12.70
CA MET A 29 -12.04 -0.32 -12.47
C MET A 29 -12.33 0.41 -13.79
N GLU A 30 -11.64 0.08 -14.88
CA GLU A 30 -11.92 0.60 -16.22
C GLU A 30 -13.28 0.14 -16.77
N GLU A 31 -13.63 -1.14 -16.60
CA GLU A 31 -14.91 -1.68 -17.07
C GLU A 31 -16.11 -1.06 -16.33
N LYS A 32 -15.98 -0.78 -15.03
CA LYS A 32 -16.99 -0.06 -14.23
C LYS A 32 -17.08 1.44 -14.52
N ARG A 33 -16.04 2.04 -15.12
CA ARG A 33 -15.98 3.48 -15.42
C ARG A 33 -16.83 3.88 -16.63
N ASN A 34 -17.09 2.94 -17.55
CA ASN A 34 -17.74 3.23 -18.84
C ASN A 34 -19.25 2.92 -18.89
N LEU A 35 -19.80 2.25 -17.89
CA LEU A 35 -21.25 2.03 -17.78
C LEU A 35 -21.87 3.17 -16.95
N PRO A 36 -22.92 3.86 -17.43
CA PRO A 36 -23.62 4.85 -16.61
C PRO A 36 -24.06 4.16 -15.31
N GLN A 37 -23.65 4.71 -14.18
CA GLN A 37 -23.93 4.09 -12.89
C GLN A 37 -25.47 4.09 -12.73
N LYS A 38 -26.07 3.05 -12.14
CA LYS A 38 -27.54 2.96 -11.97
C LYS A 38 -28.17 4.23 -11.37
N ASN A 39 -27.38 4.99 -10.61
CA ASN A 39 -27.73 6.27 -10.02
C ASN A 39 -27.84 7.41 -11.05
N ASP A 40 -27.05 7.41 -12.13
CA ASP A 40 -27.04 8.45 -13.16
C ASP A 40 -28.36 8.45 -13.95
N LEU A 41 -28.87 7.26 -14.28
CA LEU A 41 -30.17 7.12 -14.93
C LEU A 41 -31.31 7.66 -14.06
N LEU A 42 -31.30 7.34 -12.76
CA LEU A 42 -32.29 7.85 -11.81
C LEU A 42 -32.28 9.38 -11.76
N TRP A 43 -31.09 9.99 -11.70
CA TRP A 43 -30.94 11.45 -11.72
C TRP A 43 -31.47 12.09 -13.00
N TRP A 44 -31.18 11.51 -14.17
CA TRP A 44 -31.73 12.01 -15.44
C TRP A 44 -33.25 11.91 -15.47
N VAL A 45 -33.82 10.80 -15.02
CA VAL A 45 -35.28 10.64 -14.89
C VAL A 45 -35.86 11.71 -13.96
N THR A 46 -35.23 11.94 -12.80
CA THR A 46 -35.66 13.00 -11.87
C THR A 46 -35.64 14.37 -12.54
N ILE A 47 -34.56 14.74 -13.22
CA ILE A 47 -34.43 16.04 -13.91
C ILE A 47 -35.53 16.20 -14.96
N VAL A 48 -35.76 15.18 -15.79
CA VAL A 48 -36.81 15.22 -16.83
C VAL A 48 -38.19 15.37 -16.20
N VAL A 49 -38.49 14.62 -15.13
CA VAL A 49 -39.76 14.72 -14.41
C VAL A 49 -39.98 16.13 -13.87
N PHE A 50 -38.97 16.75 -13.24
CA PHE A 50 -39.07 18.13 -12.77
C PHE A 50 -39.32 19.10 -13.93
N VAL A 51 -38.58 18.99 -15.04
CA VAL A 51 -38.77 19.86 -16.21
C VAL A 51 -40.18 19.72 -16.78
N VAL A 52 -40.69 18.50 -16.94
CA VAL A 52 -42.03 18.24 -17.47
C VAL A 52 -43.12 18.79 -16.54
N ILE A 53 -43.01 18.56 -15.24
CA ILE A 53 -43.97 19.06 -14.25
C ILE A 53 -44.01 20.59 -14.27
N ILE A 54 -42.85 21.23 -14.15
CA ILE A 54 -42.75 22.70 -14.15
C ILE A 54 -43.30 23.28 -15.47
N SER A 55 -42.97 22.64 -16.60
CA SER A 55 -43.46 23.07 -17.92
C SER A 55 -44.96 22.94 -18.05
N SER A 56 -45.55 21.83 -17.60
CA SER A 56 -47.00 21.62 -17.64
C SER A 56 -47.74 22.69 -16.83
N PHE A 57 -47.31 22.94 -15.59
CA PHE A 57 -47.90 24.00 -14.76
C PHE A 57 -47.71 25.40 -15.35
N HIS A 58 -46.55 25.67 -15.94
CA HIS A 58 -46.26 26.97 -16.52
C HIS A 58 -47.12 27.28 -17.75
N TYR A 59 -47.34 26.30 -18.63
CA TYR A 59 -48.18 26.46 -19.83
C TYR A 59 -49.68 26.50 -19.52
N THR A 60 -50.12 25.83 -18.45
CA THR A 60 -51.55 25.80 -18.06
C THR A 60 -51.96 26.98 -17.19
N THR A 61 -51.01 27.68 -16.57
CA THR A 61 -51.29 28.87 -15.77
C THR A 61 -51.69 30.03 -16.67
N SER A 62 -52.78 30.71 -16.31
CA SER A 62 -53.27 31.90 -17.02
C SER A 62 -52.39 33.12 -16.73
N THR A 63 -52.19 33.96 -17.75
CA THR A 63 -51.46 35.24 -17.66
C THR A 63 -52.05 36.23 -16.65
N MET A 64 -53.33 36.07 -16.29
CA MET A 64 -54.01 36.90 -15.29
C MET A 64 -53.58 36.57 -13.85
N LYS A 65 -52.93 35.42 -13.62
CA LYS A 65 -52.38 35.00 -12.32
C LYS A 65 -50.86 35.23 -12.27
N TRP A 66 -50.45 36.49 -12.38
CA TRP A 66 -49.04 36.90 -12.56
C TRP A 66 -48.06 36.32 -11.50
N GLN A 67 -48.50 36.19 -10.24
CA GLN A 67 -47.68 35.64 -9.15
C GLN A 67 -47.27 34.18 -9.41
N TYR A 68 -48.17 33.36 -9.93
CA TYR A 68 -47.88 31.94 -10.19
C TYR A 68 -46.94 31.76 -11.38
N HIS A 69 -47.07 32.58 -12.42
CA HIS A 69 -46.14 32.58 -13.55
C HIS A 69 -44.70 32.90 -13.11
N LEU A 70 -44.51 33.87 -12.21
CA LEU A 70 -43.19 34.20 -11.67
C LEU A 70 -42.57 33.03 -10.89
N VAL A 71 -43.37 32.34 -10.08
CA VAL A 71 -42.90 31.19 -9.31
C VAL A 71 -42.44 30.06 -10.23
N PHE A 72 -43.22 29.70 -11.26
CA PHE A 72 -42.83 28.64 -12.19
C PHE A 72 -41.62 29.01 -13.05
N MET A 73 -41.48 30.29 -13.42
CA MET A 73 -40.30 30.80 -14.10
C MET A 73 -39.03 30.62 -13.25
N GLN A 74 -39.10 30.86 -11.95
CA GLN A 74 -37.98 30.60 -11.02
C GLN A 74 -37.77 29.10 -10.76
N ALA A 75 -38.83 28.29 -10.78
CA ALA A 75 -38.74 26.85 -10.51
C ALA A 75 -37.83 26.11 -11.50
N TYR A 76 -37.69 26.60 -12.74
CA TYR A 76 -36.78 26.03 -13.74
C TYR A 76 -35.29 26.02 -13.33
N PHE A 77 -34.88 26.87 -12.37
CA PHE A 77 -33.52 26.80 -11.83
C PHE A 77 -33.25 25.51 -11.07
N ILE A 78 -34.27 24.87 -10.48
CA ILE A 78 -34.12 23.65 -9.69
C ILE A 78 -33.53 22.50 -10.52
N PRO A 79 -34.16 22.06 -11.64
CA PRO A 79 -33.60 20.99 -12.46
C PRO A 79 -32.25 21.35 -13.09
N ILE A 80 -32.02 22.62 -13.44
CA ILE A 80 -30.72 23.10 -13.96
C ILE A 80 -29.63 22.95 -12.91
N LEU A 81 -29.90 23.38 -11.67
CA LEU A 81 -28.95 23.32 -10.57
C LEU A 81 -28.64 21.87 -10.18
N ILE A 82 -29.65 20.99 -10.14
CA ILE A 82 -29.46 19.56 -9.90
C ILE A 82 -28.58 18.95 -11.00
N ALA A 83 -28.87 19.23 -12.28
CA ALA A 83 -28.09 18.71 -13.41
C ALA A 83 -26.64 19.22 -13.38
N ALA A 84 -26.44 20.50 -13.07
CA ALA A 84 -25.13 21.12 -12.98
C ALA A 84 -24.28 20.52 -11.84
N LEU A 85 -24.87 20.31 -10.66
CA LEU A 85 -24.16 19.71 -9.53
C LEU A 85 -23.85 18.23 -9.78
N GLN A 86 -24.79 17.46 -10.33
CA GLN A 86 -24.62 16.02 -10.52
C GLN A 86 -23.78 15.66 -11.74
N PHE A 87 -23.79 16.47 -12.80
CA PHE A 87 -23.14 16.13 -14.06
C PHE A 87 -22.21 17.24 -14.60
N GLY A 88 -21.89 18.24 -13.77
CA GLY A 88 -20.96 19.31 -14.12
C GLY A 88 -21.47 20.18 -15.27
N ILE A 89 -20.53 20.66 -16.09
CA ILE A 89 -20.83 21.56 -17.23
C ILE A 89 -21.78 20.88 -18.23
N ARG A 90 -21.58 19.58 -18.50
CA ARG A 90 -22.39 18.85 -19.48
C ARG A 90 -23.86 18.78 -19.09
N GLY A 91 -24.16 18.48 -17.82
CA GLY A 91 -25.54 18.48 -17.34
C GLY A 91 -26.13 19.87 -17.17
N GLY A 92 -25.38 20.79 -16.55
CA GLY A 92 -25.85 22.16 -16.30
C GLY A 92 -26.19 22.89 -17.59
N LEU A 93 -25.26 22.90 -18.56
CA LEU A 93 -25.47 23.54 -19.85
C LEU A 93 -26.55 22.81 -20.67
N GLY A 94 -26.46 21.47 -20.78
CA GLY A 94 -27.43 20.67 -21.54
C GLY A 94 -28.87 20.86 -21.05
N THR A 95 -29.10 20.79 -19.73
CA THR A 95 -30.43 21.01 -19.15
C THR A 95 -30.89 22.47 -19.29
N SER A 96 -30.00 23.45 -19.13
CA SER A 96 -30.37 24.87 -19.30
C SER A 96 -30.78 25.21 -20.74
N ILE A 97 -30.11 24.63 -21.74
CA ILE A 97 -30.47 24.77 -23.15
C ILE A 97 -31.81 24.09 -23.43
N ALA A 98 -32.03 22.87 -22.92
CA ALA A 98 -33.29 22.16 -23.08
C ALA A 98 -34.47 22.94 -22.47
N VAL A 99 -34.29 23.47 -21.26
CA VAL A 99 -35.27 24.35 -20.62
C VAL A 99 -35.50 25.61 -21.44
N SER A 100 -34.45 26.21 -22.01
CA SER A 100 -34.57 27.40 -22.87
C SER A 100 -35.41 27.13 -24.12
N ILE A 101 -35.20 25.97 -24.76
CA ILE A 101 -35.98 25.52 -25.92
C ILE A 101 -37.45 25.31 -25.55
N ILE A 102 -37.75 24.79 -24.36
CA ILE A 102 -39.12 24.58 -23.88
C ILE A 102 -39.79 25.91 -23.47
N TYR A 103 -39.04 26.83 -22.89
CA TYR A 103 -39.53 28.12 -22.40
C TYR A 103 -39.76 29.13 -23.53
N PHE A 104 -38.97 29.08 -24.61
CA PHE A 104 -39.05 30.05 -25.71
C PHE A 104 -40.42 30.10 -26.42
N PRO A 105 -41.04 28.96 -26.83
CA PRO A 105 -42.38 28.97 -27.44
C PRO A 105 -43.45 29.55 -26.53
N HIS A 106 -43.32 29.39 -25.20
CA HIS A 106 -44.25 29.97 -24.24
C HIS A 106 -44.23 31.50 -24.29
N ILE A 107 -43.06 32.12 -24.40
CA ILE A 107 -42.94 33.58 -24.55
C ILE A 107 -43.63 34.02 -25.86
N MET A 108 -43.39 33.29 -26.94
CA MET A 108 -43.95 33.63 -28.26
C MET A 108 -45.47 33.55 -28.29
N LEU A 109 -46.03 32.43 -27.85
CA LEU A 109 -47.46 32.15 -27.96
C LEU A 109 -48.31 32.89 -26.92
N GLN A 110 -47.81 33.02 -25.69
CA GLN A 110 -48.61 33.53 -24.58
C GLN A 110 -48.40 35.02 -24.31
N TRP A 111 -47.27 35.60 -24.76
CA TRP A 111 -46.90 37.00 -24.50
C TRP A 111 -46.60 37.79 -25.79
N GLY A 112 -46.93 37.23 -26.96
CA GLY A 112 -46.92 37.92 -28.25
C GLY A 112 -45.54 38.18 -28.86
N GLY A 113 -44.46 37.62 -28.30
CA GLY A 113 -43.12 37.57 -28.90
C GLY A 113 -42.37 38.89 -29.10
N LEU A 114 -43.01 40.04 -28.88
CA LEU A 114 -42.38 41.36 -29.05
C LEU A 114 -41.27 41.55 -28.01
N VAL A 115 -40.04 41.79 -28.48
CA VAL A 115 -38.84 41.86 -27.62
C VAL A 115 -38.90 43.06 -26.66
N GLU A 116 -39.39 44.21 -27.11
CA GLU A 116 -39.44 45.44 -26.32
C GLU A 116 -40.31 45.31 -25.07
N THR A 117 -41.41 44.57 -25.15
CA THR A 117 -42.34 44.36 -24.03
C THR A 117 -41.97 43.15 -23.17
N ASN A 118 -41.08 42.27 -23.66
CA ASN A 118 -40.74 40.99 -23.05
C ASN A 118 -39.26 40.85 -22.69
N LEU A 119 -38.48 41.94 -22.70
CA LEU A 119 -37.02 41.92 -22.51
C LEU A 119 -36.60 41.11 -21.27
N MET A 120 -37.30 41.27 -20.15
CA MET A 120 -37.01 40.53 -18.91
C MET A 120 -37.09 39.00 -19.08
N ARG A 121 -38.03 38.51 -19.90
CA ARG A 121 -38.21 37.07 -20.18
C ARG A 121 -37.10 36.50 -21.05
N PHE A 122 -36.64 37.27 -22.04
CA PHE A 122 -35.47 36.88 -22.84
C PHE A 122 -34.18 36.91 -22.03
N LEU A 123 -34.01 37.92 -21.15
CA LEU A 123 -32.89 37.96 -20.22
C LEU A 123 -32.88 36.75 -19.28
N GLN A 124 -34.04 36.24 -18.88
CA GLN A 124 -34.15 35.01 -18.09
C GLN A 124 -33.56 33.79 -18.80
N ILE A 125 -33.77 33.64 -20.11
CA ILE A 125 -33.14 32.57 -20.91
C ILE A 125 -31.62 32.70 -20.84
N GLY A 126 -31.10 33.91 -21.01
CA GLY A 126 -29.67 34.19 -20.83
C GLY A 126 -29.19 33.78 -19.43
N LEU A 127 -29.97 34.10 -18.40
CA LEU A 127 -29.66 33.76 -17.01
C LEU A 127 -29.67 32.23 -16.74
N PHE A 128 -30.60 31.47 -17.32
CA PHE A 128 -30.62 30.00 -17.20
C PHE A 128 -29.33 29.38 -17.72
N ASN A 129 -28.90 29.78 -18.93
CA ASN A 129 -27.69 29.25 -19.55
C ASN A 129 -26.43 29.69 -18.80
N LEU A 130 -26.38 30.96 -18.38
CA LEU A 130 -25.27 31.48 -17.58
C LEU A 130 -25.13 30.73 -16.24
N ILE A 131 -26.23 30.52 -15.52
CA ILE A 131 -26.22 29.81 -14.24
C ILE A 131 -25.88 28.33 -14.44
N GLY A 132 -26.47 27.67 -15.44
CA GLY A 132 -26.14 26.29 -15.78
C GLY A 132 -24.65 26.10 -16.09
N PHE A 133 -24.05 27.03 -16.82
CA PHE A 133 -22.62 27.05 -17.10
C PHE A 133 -21.78 27.29 -15.84
N LEU A 134 -22.05 28.36 -15.08
CA LEU A 134 -21.24 28.74 -13.91
C LEU A 134 -21.27 27.67 -12.81
N ILE A 135 -22.47 27.17 -12.47
CA ILE A 135 -22.61 26.10 -11.47
C ILE A 135 -21.97 24.82 -11.99
N GLY A 136 -22.20 24.49 -13.27
CA GLY A 136 -21.63 23.30 -13.89
C GLY A 136 -20.10 23.33 -13.89
N TRP A 137 -19.50 24.48 -14.16
CA TRP A 137 -18.05 24.67 -14.14
C TRP A 137 -17.50 24.52 -12.73
N LYS A 138 -18.09 25.19 -11.75
CA LYS A 138 -17.68 25.04 -10.35
C LYS A 138 -17.78 23.58 -9.88
N ALA A 139 -18.90 22.93 -10.17
CA ALA A 139 -19.11 21.53 -9.81
C ALA A 139 -18.13 20.58 -10.52
N GLN A 140 -17.78 20.85 -11.77
CA GLN A 140 -16.78 20.08 -12.50
C GLN A 140 -15.39 20.26 -11.88
N ALA A 141 -14.99 21.51 -11.60
CA ALA A 141 -13.70 21.81 -10.99
C ALA A 141 -13.54 21.14 -9.62
N GLU A 142 -14.60 21.15 -8.80
CA GLU A 142 -14.60 20.49 -7.49
C GLU A 142 -14.47 18.96 -7.60
N LYS A 143 -15.13 18.35 -8.60
CA LYS A 143 -14.99 16.91 -8.86
C LYS A 143 -13.58 16.55 -9.32
N ASP A 144 -12.99 17.36 -10.20
CA ASP A 144 -11.65 17.15 -10.70
C ASP A 144 -10.62 17.28 -9.56
N GLU A 145 -10.81 18.26 -8.66
CA GLU A 145 -9.98 18.42 -7.46
C GLU A 145 -10.10 17.22 -6.51
N LYS A 146 -11.32 16.76 -6.24
CA LYS A 146 -11.59 15.59 -5.38
C LYS A 146 -10.97 14.32 -5.93
N GLU A 147 -10.99 14.14 -7.25
CA GLU A 147 -10.36 12.98 -7.89
C GLU A 147 -8.82 13.03 -7.74
N LYS A 148 -8.22 14.22 -7.88
CA LYS A 148 -6.78 14.42 -7.64
C LYS A 148 -6.39 14.10 -6.18
N TYR A 149 -7.19 14.52 -5.20
CA TYR A 149 -6.96 14.16 -3.80
C TYR A 149 -7.08 12.64 -3.57
N ARG A 150 -8.03 11.97 -4.22
CA ARG A 150 -8.18 10.51 -4.13
C ARG A 150 -6.96 9.77 -4.67
N GLN A 151 -6.44 10.20 -5.83
CA GLN A 151 -5.22 9.65 -6.41
C GLN A 151 -4.02 9.85 -5.48
N THR A 152 -3.81 11.08 -5.02
CA THR A 152 -2.72 11.42 -4.09
C THR A 152 -2.80 10.58 -2.80
N ALA A 153 -4.01 10.39 -2.26
CA ALA A 153 -4.23 9.57 -1.07
C ALA A 153 -3.93 8.07 -1.31
N GLN A 154 -4.24 7.56 -2.50
CA GLN A 154 -3.91 6.18 -2.89
C GLN A 154 -2.40 5.99 -3.06
N GLU A 155 -1.73 6.91 -3.76
CA GLU A 155 -0.27 6.90 -3.93
C GLU A 155 0.46 6.98 -2.58
N LEU A 156 -0.01 7.85 -1.67
CA LEU A 156 0.54 7.96 -0.33
C LEU A 156 0.36 6.66 0.46
N ARG A 157 -0.80 6.01 0.35
CA ARG A 157 -1.07 4.72 1.01
C ARG A 157 -0.11 3.64 0.52
N ILE A 158 0.09 3.52 -0.79
CA ILE A 158 1.03 2.56 -1.40
C ILE A 158 2.46 2.85 -0.93
N SER A 159 2.84 4.13 -0.88
CA SER A 159 4.18 4.54 -0.42
C SER A 159 4.42 4.20 1.06
N ILE A 160 3.43 4.42 1.93
CA ILE A 160 3.51 4.05 3.36
C ILE A 160 3.65 2.53 3.52
N GLU A 161 2.94 1.74 2.73
CA GLU A 161 3.04 0.28 2.75
C GLU A 161 4.44 -0.19 2.33
N LYS A 162 5.00 0.38 1.27
CA LYS A 162 6.37 0.10 0.82
C LYS A 162 7.42 0.48 1.87
N LEU A 163 7.27 1.63 2.53
CA LEU A 163 8.19 2.05 3.60
C LEU A 163 8.13 1.11 4.80
N LYS A 164 6.94 0.60 5.17
CA LYS A 164 6.79 -0.40 6.24
C LYS A 164 7.52 -1.70 5.90
N ASP A 165 7.35 -2.20 4.68
CA ASP A 165 8.04 -3.41 4.21
C ASP A 165 9.56 -3.25 4.22
N GLN A 166 10.07 -2.12 3.71
CA GLN A 166 11.49 -1.79 3.76
C GLN A 166 12.01 -1.69 5.20
N SER A 167 11.25 -1.07 6.10
CA SER A 167 11.62 -0.98 7.52
C SER A 167 11.67 -2.35 8.20
N ALA A 168 10.73 -3.24 7.90
CA ALA A 168 10.73 -4.60 8.44
C ALA A 168 11.96 -5.38 7.96
N LYS A 169 12.29 -5.30 6.67
CA LYS A 169 13.48 -5.94 6.10
C LYS A 169 14.78 -5.40 6.70
N LEU A 170 14.89 -4.08 6.91
CA LEU A 170 16.05 -3.48 7.57
C LEU A 170 16.19 -3.97 9.02
N SER A 171 15.07 -4.05 9.76
CA SER A 171 15.08 -4.57 11.13
C SER A 171 15.53 -6.03 11.20
N GLU A 172 15.14 -6.85 10.22
CA GLU A 172 15.57 -8.25 10.15
C GLU A 172 17.07 -8.36 9.85
N LEU A 173 17.57 -7.59 8.88
CA LEU A 173 19.00 -7.54 8.56
C LEU A 173 19.84 -7.05 9.75
N GLU A 174 19.36 -6.06 10.51
CA GLU A 174 20.05 -5.59 11.71
C GLU A 174 20.15 -6.71 12.77
N GLN A 175 19.09 -7.50 12.95
CA GLN A 175 19.11 -8.64 13.87
C GLN A 175 20.09 -9.73 13.41
N GLN A 176 20.13 -10.02 12.11
CA GLN A 176 21.08 -10.98 11.54
C GLN A 176 22.53 -10.51 11.72
N LEU A 177 22.81 -9.23 11.48
CA LEU A 177 24.13 -8.64 11.70
C LEU A 177 24.55 -8.69 13.17
N ARG A 178 23.65 -8.32 14.10
CA ARG A 178 23.91 -8.44 15.55
C ARG A 178 24.19 -9.88 15.97
N PHE A 179 23.52 -10.86 15.37
CA PHE A 179 23.76 -12.27 15.65
C PHE A 179 25.11 -12.74 15.09
N ALA A 180 25.47 -12.33 13.88
CA ALA A 180 26.76 -12.63 13.27
C ALA A 180 27.93 -12.02 14.07
N ASP A 181 27.79 -10.77 14.51
CA ASP A 181 28.78 -10.08 15.33
C ASP A 181 29.03 -10.82 16.67
N ARG A 182 27.94 -11.21 17.37
CA ARG A 182 28.04 -12.04 18.58
C ARG A 182 28.73 -13.37 18.33
N LEU A 183 28.44 -14.05 17.22
CA LEU A 183 29.10 -15.30 16.85
C LEU A 183 30.58 -15.10 16.58
N SER A 184 30.97 -13.99 15.94
CA SER A 184 32.37 -13.65 15.70
C SER A 184 33.14 -13.50 17.01
N VAL A 185 32.59 -12.72 17.96
CA VAL A 185 33.18 -12.55 19.29
C VAL A 185 33.31 -13.87 20.03
N VAL A 186 32.26 -14.71 20.01
CA VAL A 186 32.32 -16.05 20.62
C VAL A 186 33.38 -16.93 19.95
N GLY A 187 33.54 -16.85 18.62
CA GLY A 187 34.58 -17.57 17.89
C GLY A 187 35.99 -17.16 18.29
N GLU A 188 36.24 -15.86 18.42
CA GLU A 188 37.54 -15.30 18.86
C GLU A 188 37.87 -15.72 20.29
N LEU A 189 36.91 -15.56 21.22
CA LEU A 189 37.09 -15.96 22.62
C LEU A 189 37.29 -17.48 22.76
N SER A 190 36.58 -18.28 21.97
CA SER A 190 36.74 -19.74 21.96
C SER A 190 38.14 -20.14 21.51
N ALA A 191 38.67 -19.48 20.47
CA ALA A 191 40.04 -19.72 19.99
C ALA A 191 41.09 -19.38 21.05
N SER A 192 40.95 -18.23 21.72
CA SER A 192 41.83 -17.85 22.83
C SER A 192 41.77 -18.85 23.98
N LEU A 193 40.56 -19.22 24.42
CA LEU A 193 40.36 -20.18 25.51
C LEU A 193 40.97 -21.54 25.17
N ALA A 194 40.83 -22.00 23.94
CA ALA A 194 41.44 -23.27 23.54
C ALA A 194 42.97 -23.21 23.51
N HIS A 195 43.57 -22.09 23.12
CA HIS A 195 45.01 -21.92 23.27
C HIS A 195 45.42 -21.98 24.75
N GLU A 196 44.67 -21.35 25.64
CA GLU A 196 44.94 -21.39 27.09
C GLU A 196 44.73 -22.78 27.71
N VAL A 197 43.79 -23.60 27.23
CA VAL A 197 43.57 -24.98 27.69
C VAL A 197 44.60 -25.96 27.11
N ARG A 198 45.07 -25.73 25.88
CA ARG A 198 46.10 -26.55 25.24
C ARG A 198 47.44 -26.48 26.00
N ASN A 199 47.74 -25.35 26.61
CA ASN A 199 48.96 -25.13 27.39
C ASN A 199 49.09 -26.07 28.62
N PRO A 200 48.15 -26.11 29.59
CA PRO A 200 48.22 -27.02 30.72
C PRO A 200 48.07 -28.49 30.31
N LEU A 201 47.29 -28.82 29.27
CA LEU A 201 47.26 -30.19 28.74
C LEU A 201 48.65 -30.60 28.20
N GLY A 202 49.34 -29.71 27.48
CA GLY A 202 50.71 -29.94 27.04
C GLY A 202 51.68 -30.13 28.21
N ALA A 203 51.54 -29.35 29.29
CA ALA A 203 52.36 -29.48 30.49
C ALA A 203 52.10 -30.80 31.25
N ILE A 204 50.83 -31.20 31.42
CA ILE A 204 50.43 -32.47 32.02
C ILE A 204 51.00 -33.63 31.21
N ARG A 205 50.87 -33.58 29.89
CA ARG A 205 51.43 -34.58 28.98
C ARG A 205 52.94 -34.68 29.10
N GLY A 206 53.67 -33.57 29.05
CA GLY A 206 55.13 -33.57 29.18
C GLY A 206 55.61 -34.12 30.53
N ALA A 207 54.94 -33.75 31.63
CA ALA A 207 55.27 -34.30 32.96
C ALA A 207 54.98 -35.81 33.05
N THR A 208 53.91 -36.29 32.40
CA THR A 208 53.60 -37.73 32.36
C THR A 208 54.54 -38.51 31.44
N GLU A 209 54.98 -37.94 30.32
CA GLU A 209 56.02 -38.55 29.48
C GLU A 209 57.35 -38.69 30.23
N ILE A 210 57.80 -37.65 30.96
CA ILE A 210 59.03 -37.70 31.78
C ILE A 210 58.93 -38.77 32.87
N LEU A 211 57.81 -38.80 33.62
CA LEU A 211 57.59 -39.81 34.66
C LEU A 211 57.50 -41.24 34.10
N GLN A 212 56.98 -41.39 32.88
CA GLN A 212 56.92 -42.68 32.20
C GLN A 212 58.33 -43.17 31.83
N ASP A 213 59.19 -42.29 31.34
CA ASP A 213 60.59 -42.62 31.01
C ASP A 213 61.37 -43.03 32.28
N GLU A 214 61.29 -42.25 33.36
CA GLU A 214 61.95 -42.55 34.65
C GLU A 214 61.49 -43.87 35.29
N LEU A 215 60.19 -44.20 35.20
CA LEU A 215 59.64 -45.44 35.76
C LEU A 215 59.90 -46.67 34.86
N SER A 216 60.09 -46.46 33.56
CA SER A 216 60.43 -47.53 32.62
C SER A 216 61.85 -48.07 32.85
N GLU A 217 62.78 -47.23 33.31
CA GLU A 217 64.13 -47.63 33.75
C GLU A 217 64.11 -48.58 34.97
N ASN A 218 63.03 -48.57 35.75
CA ASN A 218 62.83 -49.44 36.92
C ASN A 218 62.07 -50.75 36.61
N GLY A 219 61.77 -51.04 35.33
CA GLY A 219 61.27 -52.33 34.86
C GLY A 219 59.77 -52.60 35.08
N LYS A 220 58.96 -51.60 35.44
CA LYS A 220 57.49 -51.75 35.50
C LYS A 220 56.79 -50.67 34.66
N PRO A 221 56.16 -51.02 33.52
CA PRO A 221 55.31 -50.09 32.79
C PRO A 221 54.14 -49.67 33.70
N ASN A 222 54.00 -48.36 33.91
CA ASN A 222 52.90 -47.85 34.73
C ASN A 222 51.69 -47.55 33.84
N GLU A 223 50.72 -48.46 33.84
CA GLU A 223 49.48 -48.39 33.05
C GLU A 223 48.73 -47.07 33.29
N PHE A 224 48.77 -46.52 34.50
CA PHE A 224 48.12 -45.24 34.83
C PHE A 224 48.72 -44.04 34.10
N LEU A 225 50.04 -44.02 33.85
CA LEU A 225 50.69 -42.95 33.09
C LEU A 225 50.31 -43.01 31.61
N GLN A 226 50.17 -44.22 31.07
CA GLN A 226 49.71 -44.42 29.71
C GLN A 226 48.25 -43.98 29.51
N ILE A 227 47.39 -44.23 30.51
CA ILE A 227 46.00 -43.73 30.55
C ILE A 227 45.98 -42.20 30.60
N LEU A 228 46.82 -41.56 31.42
CA LEU A 228 46.88 -40.10 31.51
C LEU A 228 47.30 -39.44 30.20
N ILE A 229 48.31 -39.99 29.51
CA ILE A 229 48.74 -39.51 28.20
C ILE A 229 47.58 -39.65 27.18
N GLN A 230 46.92 -40.82 27.15
CA GLN A 230 45.79 -41.05 26.25
C GLN A 230 44.61 -40.10 26.50
N GLU A 231 44.24 -39.85 27.75
CA GLU A 231 43.15 -38.92 28.08
C GLU A 231 43.51 -37.46 27.77
N THR A 232 44.77 -37.08 27.92
CA THR A 232 45.25 -35.74 27.57
C THR A 232 45.21 -35.50 26.05
N ASP A 233 45.59 -36.50 25.25
CA ASP A 233 45.47 -36.47 23.79
C ASP A 233 44.00 -36.48 23.32
N ARG A 234 43.15 -37.24 24.02
CA ARG A 234 41.72 -37.26 23.76
C ARG A 234 41.08 -35.89 24.03
N LEU A 235 41.44 -35.23 25.14
CA LEU A 235 40.98 -33.88 25.46
C LEU A 235 41.44 -32.85 24.41
N ASN A 236 42.69 -32.95 23.95
CA ASN A 236 43.20 -32.11 22.86
C ASN A 236 42.38 -32.27 21.56
N LYS A 237 42.05 -33.52 21.16
CA LYS A 237 41.21 -33.76 19.98
C LYS A 237 39.79 -33.23 20.14
N VAL A 238 39.19 -33.36 21.33
CA VAL A 238 37.86 -32.79 21.61
C VAL A 238 37.88 -31.27 21.47
N LEU A 239 38.94 -30.62 21.96
CA LEU A 239 39.13 -29.18 21.86
C LEU A 239 39.30 -28.71 20.41
N GLU A 240 40.09 -29.40 19.59
CA GLU A 240 40.25 -29.10 18.16
C GLU A 240 38.93 -29.22 17.38
N ASN A 241 38.14 -30.26 17.67
CA ASN A 241 36.84 -30.46 17.05
C ASN A 241 35.85 -29.35 17.44
N TYR A 242 35.88 -28.88 18.69
CA TYR A 242 35.04 -27.78 19.14
C TYR A 242 35.40 -26.46 18.42
N LEU A 243 36.69 -26.17 18.27
CA LEU A 243 37.18 -24.96 17.60
C LEU A 243 36.93 -24.93 16.10
N SER A 244 37.11 -26.05 15.41
CA SER A 244 36.86 -26.12 13.97
C SER A 244 35.40 -25.78 13.64
N PHE A 245 34.47 -26.20 14.51
CA PHE A 245 33.05 -25.87 14.38
C PHE A 245 32.75 -24.38 14.63
N ALA A 246 33.42 -23.77 15.61
CA ALA A 246 33.28 -22.34 15.90
C ALA A 246 33.84 -21.44 14.77
N ARG A 247 34.89 -21.90 14.06
CA ARG A 247 35.58 -21.13 13.01
C ARG A 247 34.90 -21.20 11.63
N VAL A 248 34.28 -22.33 11.28
CA VAL A 248 33.61 -22.52 9.97
C VAL A 248 32.42 -21.56 9.80
N LYS A 249 31.78 -21.11 10.88
CA LYS A 249 30.62 -20.21 10.81
C LYS A 249 31.00 -18.75 10.51
N THR A 250 32.25 -18.36 10.74
CA THR A 250 32.73 -16.97 10.54
C THR A 250 33.24 -16.74 9.10
N GLN A 251 33.68 -17.79 8.40
CA GLN A 251 34.26 -17.67 7.05
C GLN A 251 33.23 -17.55 5.92
N HIS A 252 31.94 -17.78 6.14
CA HIS A 252 30.90 -17.62 5.11
C HIS A 252 30.36 -16.18 4.97
N VAL A 253 30.94 -15.19 5.67
CA VAL A 253 30.52 -13.77 5.57
C VAL A 253 31.58 -12.89 4.89
N ALA A 254 32.74 -13.44 4.51
CA ALA A 254 33.77 -12.68 3.81
C ALA A 254 33.74 -13.00 2.30
N ASN A 255 33.38 -11.97 1.52
CA ASN A 255 33.39 -11.88 0.05
C ASN A 255 32.10 -12.29 -0.67
N PHE A 256 31.07 -11.44 -0.56
CA PHE A 256 30.26 -11.12 -1.73
C PHE A 256 30.72 -9.74 -2.22
N ASP A 257 31.59 -9.73 -3.23
CA ASP A 257 31.96 -8.51 -3.96
C ASP A 257 30.71 -8.06 -4.74
N LEU A 258 30.29 -6.81 -4.53
CA LEU A 258 29.10 -6.22 -5.17
C LEU A 258 29.42 -5.56 -6.52
N ASN A 259 30.55 -5.91 -7.13
CA ASN A 259 30.91 -5.47 -8.48
C ASN A 259 30.79 -6.62 -9.48
N GLU A 260 29.57 -6.91 -9.91
CA GLU A 260 29.23 -7.31 -11.29
C GLU A 260 27.82 -6.85 -11.65
#